data_AF-A0A9E1XS05-F1
#
_entry.id   AF-A0A9E1XS05-F1
#
_cell.length_a   1.000
_cell.length_b   1.000
_cell.length_c   1.000
_cell.angle_alpha   90.00
_cell.angle_beta   90.00
_cell.angle_gamma   90.00
#
_symmetry.space_group_name_H-M   'P 1'
#
loop_
_entity.id
_entity.type
_entity.pdbx_description
1 polymer ?
#
loop_
_entity_poly.entity_id
_entity_poly.type
_entity_poly.pdbx_seq_one_letter_code
_entity_poly.pdbx_strand_id
1 'polypeptide(L)'
;MKWIVLLWLPVAALAADWSPVVFRSWQVRGPIPAAGLGQGRAVAAKLAWQEAKVRSDGHVDLAALFPDTQMALAVARTEFTAAAGEWLFAVGSDDGVTVQLNGKEIWRHDVGRGYRARQDQFRAQVKEGANELVVLVHQRVGDWGFGVVGGPAPSRRPLANLRIEAHDQRVDLVWESAVEPDVVGYRVEVAKQAAGPFETLVERTKLSCWSHFLGVNDVPRHYRVSKRFADGTELAGTPPVSATPRAMTEEELLGSVQGATFRYFWDYGHPVSGLARERLGSRDTCTIGGSGFSLMAMCVAAERGFVPRAAVAERVLRMVSFLQDRATRYHGAWAHWVNGRTGATRGFGKFDDGADLVETAFLVQGLLTVRQYFAGDTAAEREIRKRTTTLWREVEWDWFHDPEAKQLRWHWSPKHGWKMNHRLGGHFNEGLIVYLLAGASPT
;
A
#
# COMPACT_ATOMS: atom_id res chain seq x y z
N MET A 1 -1.06 -32.67 -18.38
CA MET A 1 -2.19 -31.77 -18.07
C MET A 1 -1.71 -30.36 -18.37
N LYS A 2 -2.17 -29.74 -19.46
CA LYS A 2 -1.76 -28.37 -19.81
C LYS A 2 -2.51 -27.43 -18.87
N TRP A 3 -1.84 -26.96 -17.81
CA TRP A 3 -2.33 -25.82 -17.05
C TRP A 3 -2.55 -24.69 -18.06
N ILE A 4 -3.79 -24.21 -18.14
CA ILE A 4 -4.11 -23.08 -18.98
C ILE A 4 -3.31 -21.90 -18.40
N VAL A 5 -2.19 -21.57 -19.05
CA VAL A 5 -1.41 -20.35 -18.84
C VAL A 5 -2.23 -19.21 -19.43
N LEU A 6 -3.33 -18.87 -18.78
CA LEU A 6 -4.02 -17.62 -19.01
C LEU A 6 -4.21 -16.99 -17.63
N LEU A 7 -4.06 -15.66 -17.57
CA LEU A 7 -4.61 -14.75 -16.56
C LEU A 7 -3.66 -14.09 -15.56
N TRP A 8 -2.35 -14.36 -15.56
CA TRP A 8 -1.40 -13.53 -14.81
C TRP A 8 -0.46 -12.74 -15.70
N LEU A 9 -1.03 -12.10 -16.73
CA LEU A 9 -0.42 -10.84 -17.17
C LEU A 9 -0.53 -9.89 -15.97
N PRO A 10 0.57 -9.21 -15.57
CA PRO A 10 0.48 -8.19 -14.56
C PRO A 10 -0.69 -7.30 -14.97
N VAL A 11 -1.64 -7.09 -14.06
CA VAL A 11 -2.44 -5.87 -14.12
C VAL A 11 -1.39 -4.78 -14.02
N ALA A 12 -0.90 -4.32 -15.17
CA ALA A 12 0.00 -3.22 -15.21
C ALA A 12 -0.78 -2.10 -14.54
N ALA A 13 -0.31 -1.66 -13.38
CA ALA A 13 -0.69 -0.35 -12.92
C ALA A 13 -0.14 0.59 -13.98
N LEU A 14 -0.95 0.89 -15.00
CA LEU A 14 -0.75 2.05 -15.85
C LEU A 14 -0.57 3.19 -14.84
N ALA A 15 0.59 3.85 -14.89
CA ALA A 15 0.84 4.99 -14.03
C ALA A 15 -0.35 5.94 -14.19
N ALA A 16 -0.87 6.47 -13.09
CA ALA A 16 -2.01 7.39 -13.16
C ALA A 16 -1.66 8.51 -14.15
N ASP A 17 -2.40 8.60 -15.26
CA ASP A 17 -2.27 9.64 -16.30
C ASP A 17 -2.58 11.06 -15.75
N TRP A 18 -2.75 11.19 -14.44
CA TRP A 18 -2.98 12.44 -13.76
C TRP A 18 -1.66 13.01 -13.23
N SER A 19 -1.18 14.05 -13.92
CA SER A 19 -0.02 14.85 -13.53
C SER A 19 -0.48 16.20 -12.97
N PRO A 20 -0.90 16.26 -11.69
CA PRO A 20 -1.38 17.49 -11.11
C PRO A 20 -0.25 18.47 -10.83
N VAL A 21 -0.58 19.76 -10.84
CA VAL A 21 0.28 20.82 -10.33
C VAL A 21 0.22 20.81 -8.80
N VAL A 22 1.38 20.94 -8.17
CA VAL A 22 1.49 21.18 -6.72
C VAL A 22 1.38 22.68 -6.47
N PHE A 23 0.42 23.11 -5.67
CA PHE A 23 0.30 24.52 -5.30
C PHE A 23 1.37 24.87 -4.26
N ARG A 24 2.36 25.67 -4.67
CA ARG A 24 3.56 25.97 -3.87
C ARG A 24 3.65 27.40 -3.33
N SER A 25 2.78 28.29 -3.78
CA SER A 25 2.74 29.66 -3.27
C SER A 25 1.49 29.83 -2.43
N TRP A 26 1.63 30.09 -1.13
CA TRP A 26 0.51 30.24 -0.21
C TRP A 26 0.71 31.46 0.65
N GLN A 27 -0.31 32.32 0.68
CA GLN A 27 -0.48 33.32 1.72
C GLN A 27 -1.38 32.71 2.80
N VAL A 28 -0.94 32.70 4.04
CA VAL A 28 -1.64 32.10 5.18
C VAL A 28 -1.93 33.17 6.23
N ARG A 29 -3.10 33.06 6.85
CA ARG A 29 -3.57 33.92 7.93
C ARG A 29 -4.19 33.07 9.03
N GLY A 30 -3.80 33.33 10.28
CA GLY A 30 -4.24 32.57 11.44
C GLY A 30 -3.33 32.82 12.65
N PRO A 31 -3.49 32.04 13.73
CA PRO A 31 -4.61 31.14 13.98
C PRO A 31 -5.85 31.95 14.42
N ILE A 32 -7.00 31.64 13.85
CA ILE A 32 -8.29 32.23 14.25
C ILE A 32 -8.94 31.28 15.26
N PRO A 33 -9.32 31.74 16.47
CA PRO A 33 -10.08 30.92 17.41
C PRO A 33 -11.37 30.42 16.74
N ALA A 34 -11.56 29.10 16.70
CA ALA A 34 -12.76 28.53 16.08
C ALA A 34 -13.91 28.53 17.10
N ALA A 35 -14.88 29.45 16.91
CA ALA A 35 -16.10 29.46 17.72
C ALA A 35 -16.83 28.10 17.58
N GLY A 36 -17.07 27.41 18.70
CA GLY A 36 -17.72 26.10 18.74
C GLY A 36 -16.81 24.89 18.99
N LEU A 37 -15.48 25.06 19.04
CA LEU A 37 -14.51 23.99 19.33
C LEU A 37 -13.94 23.99 20.78
N GLY A 38 -14.53 24.79 21.68
CA GLY A 38 -14.08 24.96 23.08
C GLY A 38 -13.13 26.15 23.27
N GLN A 39 -12.76 26.45 24.53
CA GLN A 39 -11.81 27.54 24.84
C GLN A 39 -10.40 27.15 24.36
N GLY A 40 -10.10 27.40 23.08
CA GLY A 40 -8.80 27.16 22.49
C GLY A 40 -7.73 28.10 23.04
N ARG A 41 -6.51 27.59 23.21
CA ARG A 41 -5.29 28.40 23.36
C ARG A 41 -4.89 28.93 21.98
N ALA A 42 -5.49 30.03 21.55
CA ALA A 42 -4.97 30.79 20.42
C ALA A 42 -4.03 31.87 20.98
N VAL A 43 -2.74 31.78 20.67
CA VAL A 43 -1.83 32.91 20.91
C VAL A 43 -2.23 34.01 19.95
N ALA A 44 -2.49 35.21 20.46
CA ALA A 44 -2.89 36.38 19.67
C ALA A 44 -1.76 36.83 18.74
N ALA A 45 -1.55 36.11 17.63
CA ALA A 45 -0.77 36.62 16.51
C ALA A 45 -1.58 37.72 15.82
N LYS A 46 -0.93 38.80 15.39
CA LYS A 46 -1.56 39.78 14.50
C LYS A 46 -2.10 39.00 13.30
N LEU A 47 -3.41 39.08 13.05
CA LEU A 47 -4.11 38.46 11.91
C LEU A 47 -3.68 39.09 10.57
N ALA A 48 -2.39 39.03 10.25
CA ALA A 48 -1.79 39.47 9.01
C ALA A 48 -1.56 38.26 8.08
N TRP A 49 -1.53 38.53 6.77
CA TRP A 49 -1.12 37.53 5.80
C TRP A 49 0.40 37.35 5.85
N GLN A 50 0.86 36.11 5.79
CA GLN A 50 2.26 35.74 5.69
C GLN A 50 2.45 34.63 4.67
N GLU A 51 3.59 34.63 3.99
CA GLU A 51 3.93 33.57 3.06
C GLU A 51 4.31 32.28 3.81
N ALA A 52 3.78 31.14 3.36
CA ALA A 52 4.08 29.85 3.95
C ALA A 52 5.15 29.08 3.15
N LYS A 53 6.09 28.46 3.86
CA LYS A 53 7.08 27.56 3.25
C LYS A 53 6.41 26.24 2.90
N VAL A 54 6.59 25.81 1.65
CA VAL A 54 6.06 24.54 1.16
C VAL A 54 7.20 23.54 1.02
N ARG A 55 7.06 22.38 1.67
CA ARG A 55 8.03 21.29 1.58
C ARG A 55 8.09 20.71 0.16
N SER A 56 9.12 19.92 -0.13
CA SER A 56 9.29 19.31 -1.45
C SER A 56 8.11 18.43 -1.87
N ASP A 57 7.44 17.80 -0.92
CA ASP A 57 6.24 16.97 -1.09
C ASP A 57 4.92 17.76 -1.22
N GLY A 58 4.97 19.09 -1.12
CA GLY A 58 3.79 19.97 -1.20
C GLY A 58 3.11 20.22 0.15
N HIS A 59 3.67 19.71 1.25
CA HIS A 59 3.13 19.95 2.59
C HIS A 59 3.46 21.36 3.09
N VAL A 60 2.44 22.06 3.57
CA VAL A 60 2.51 23.30 4.33
C VAL A 60 2.35 22.98 5.80
N ASP A 61 3.42 23.15 6.56
CA ASP A 61 3.47 22.92 7.99
C ASP A 61 3.00 24.18 8.73
N LEU A 62 1.76 24.13 9.24
CA LEU A 62 1.17 25.26 9.95
C LEU A 62 1.68 25.37 11.39
N ALA A 63 2.13 24.26 11.99
CA ALA A 63 2.73 24.28 13.32
C ALA A 63 4.02 25.13 13.35
N ALA A 64 4.77 25.16 12.24
CA ALA A 64 5.94 26.03 12.10
C ALA A 64 5.61 27.54 12.07
N LEU A 65 4.41 27.91 11.59
CA LEU A 65 3.94 29.31 11.55
C LEU A 65 3.17 29.70 12.80
N PHE A 66 2.44 28.74 13.38
CA PHE A 66 1.51 28.92 14.48
C PHE A 66 1.76 27.80 15.52
N PRO A 67 2.87 27.89 16.28
CA PRO A 67 3.19 26.90 17.30
C PRO A 67 2.14 26.89 18.42
N ASP A 68 2.07 25.77 19.14
CA ASP A 68 1.21 25.57 20.32
C ASP A 68 -0.29 25.92 20.12
N THR A 69 -0.77 25.77 18.89
CA THR A 69 -2.14 26.11 18.50
C THR A 69 -3.05 24.88 18.51
N GLN A 70 -4.21 25.01 19.15
CA GLN A 70 -5.27 23.99 19.19
C GLN A 70 -6.64 24.65 19.07
N MET A 71 -7.63 23.91 18.58
CA MET A 71 -9.01 24.38 18.41
C MET A 71 -9.09 25.71 17.64
N ALA A 72 -8.41 25.76 16.49
CA ALA A 72 -8.22 26.97 15.71
C ALA A 72 -8.43 26.72 14.22
N LEU A 73 -8.46 27.81 13.47
CA LEU A 73 -8.58 27.81 12.02
C LEU A 73 -7.41 28.59 11.41
N ALA A 74 -6.82 28.07 10.34
CA ALA A 74 -5.98 28.84 9.45
C ALA A 74 -6.66 28.97 8.08
N VAL A 75 -6.53 30.15 7.48
CA VAL A 75 -6.98 30.42 6.12
C VAL A 75 -5.75 30.57 5.25
N ALA A 76 -5.63 29.74 4.22
CA ALA A 76 -4.61 29.82 3.20
C ALA A 76 -5.24 30.21 1.87
N ARG A 77 -4.60 31.08 1.09
CA ARG A 77 -5.03 31.43 -0.25
C ARG A 77 -3.88 31.39 -1.25
N THR A 78 -4.20 31.05 -2.48
CA THR A 78 -3.31 31.07 -3.62
C THR A 78 -4.07 31.44 -4.88
N GLU A 79 -3.35 31.92 -5.89
CA GLU A 79 -3.89 32.22 -7.21
C GLU A 79 -3.18 31.37 -8.25
N PHE A 80 -3.92 30.97 -9.28
CA PHE A 80 -3.37 30.21 -10.40
C PHE A 80 -4.10 30.55 -11.69
N THR A 81 -3.42 30.37 -12.83
CA THR A 81 -4.03 30.53 -14.16
C THR A 81 -4.25 29.16 -14.78
N ALA A 82 -5.41 28.97 -15.40
CA ALA A 82 -5.80 27.70 -16.02
C ALA A 82 -6.71 27.91 -17.23
N ALA A 83 -6.73 26.93 -18.13
CA ALA A 83 -7.79 26.81 -19.12
C ALA A 83 -9.10 26.40 -18.44
N ALA A 84 -10.23 26.84 -19.00
CA ALA A 84 -11.55 26.44 -18.52
C ALA A 84 -11.74 24.92 -18.62
N GLY A 85 -12.35 24.33 -17.59
CA GLY A 85 -12.71 22.91 -17.60
C GLY A 85 -12.85 22.31 -16.22
N GLU A 86 -13.19 21.01 -16.20
CA GLU A 86 -13.25 20.25 -14.96
C GLU A 86 -11.84 19.91 -14.47
N TRP A 87 -11.55 20.27 -13.23
CA TRP A 87 -10.32 19.90 -12.54
C TRP A 87 -10.62 18.90 -11.45
N LEU A 88 -9.69 17.97 -11.26
CA LEU A 88 -9.62 17.18 -10.03
C LEU A 88 -8.69 17.91 -9.06
N PHE A 89 -9.12 18.02 -7.81
CA PHE A 89 -8.31 18.49 -6.70
C PHE A 89 -8.09 17.33 -5.73
N ALA A 90 -6.90 17.27 -5.14
CA ALA A 90 -6.61 16.37 -4.03
C ALA A 90 -5.97 17.16 -2.89
N VAL A 91 -6.57 17.08 -1.71
CA VAL A 91 -6.16 17.82 -0.51
C VAL A 91 -5.80 16.85 0.62
N GLY A 92 -4.71 17.16 1.31
CA GLY A 92 -4.38 16.59 2.61
C GLY A 92 -4.55 17.65 3.69
N SER A 93 -5.05 17.26 4.85
CA SER A 93 -5.12 18.14 6.02
C SER A 93 -4.93 17.34 7.31
N ASP A 94 -4.29 17.99 8.27
CA ASP A 94 -4.51 17.63 9.67
C ASP A 94 -5.89 18.15 10.07
N ASP A 95 -6.71 17.26 10.60
CA ASP A 95 -8.11 17.45 10.92
C ASP A 95 -8.95 17.95 9.73
N GLY A 96 -9.90 18.86 9.97
CA GLY A 96 -10.93 19.24 9.01
C GLY A 96 -10.43 20.21 7.95
N VAL A 97 -11.04 20.18 6.76
CA VAL A 97 -10.70 21.09 5.66
C VAL A 97 -11.94 21.58 4.93
N THR A 98 -11.95 22.87 4.58
CA THR A 98 -12.89 23.47 3.62
C THR A 98 -12.10 24.08 2.47
N VAL A 99 -12.51 23.84 1.23
CA VAL A 99 -11.87 24.40 0.04
C VAL A 99 -12.88 25.23 -0.74
N GLN A 100 -12.48 26.43 -1.10
CA GLN A 100 -13.24 27.36 -1.91
C GLN A 100 -12.47 27.71 -3.19
N LEU A 101 -13.17 27.80 -4.30
CA LEU A 101 -12.65 28.23 -5.59
C LEU A 101 -13.47 29.43 -6.07
N ASN A 102 -12.80 30.56 -6.32
CA ASN A 102 -13.41 31.82 -6.73
C ASN A 102 -14.58 32.24 -5.81
N GLY A 103 -14.37 32.14 -4.48
CA GLY A 103 -15.38 32.49 -3.46
C GLY A 103 -16.51 31.49 -3.25
N LYS A 104 -16.56 30.37 -4.00
CA LYS A 104 -17.55 29.31 -3.83
C LYS A 104 -16.94 28.10 -3.11
N GLU A 105 -17.60 27.60 -2.08
CA GLU A 105 -17.23 26.32 -1.46
C GLU A 105 -17.40 25.17 -2.45
N ILE A 106 -16.31 24.42 -2.68
CA ILE A 106 -16.27 23.26 -3.57
C ILE A 106 -16.01 21.96 -2.82
N TRP A 107 -15.55 22.03 -1.57
CA TRP A 107 -15.36 20.87 -0.71
C TRP A 107 -15.37 21.24 0.77
N ARG A 108 -15.91 20.34 1.59
CA ARG A 108 -15.84 20.41 3.05
C ARG A 108 -15.79 19.01 3.63
N HIS A 109 -14.85 18.78 4.53
CA HIS A 109 -14.77 17.54 5.30
C HIS A 109 -14.28 17.87 6.71
N ASP A 110 -15.20 17.86 7.68
CA ASP A 110 -14.87 18.04 9.10
C ASP A 110 -14.64 16.68 9.76
N VAL A 111 -13.40 16.42 10.17
CA VAL A 111 -12.97 15.12 10.71
C VAL A 111 -11.74 15.31 11.58
N GLY A 112 -11.55 14.45 12.59
CA GLY A 112 -10.30 14.37 13.35
C GLY A 112 -9.32 13.38 12.70
N ARG A 113 -8.13 13.82 12.27
CA ARG A 113 -7.13 12.97 11.58
C ARG A 113 -5.76 13.64 11.47
N GLY A 114 -4.69 12.84 11.45
CA GLY A 114 -3.35 13.31 11.06
C GLY A 114 -3.27 13.75 9.58
N TYR A 115 -2.41 14.72 9.26
CA TYR A 115 -2.08 15.08 7.87
C TYR A 115 -1.57 13.88 7.07
N ARG A 116 -2.14 13.68 5.87
CA ARG A 116 -1.56 12.87 4.80
C ARG A 116 -1.85 13.53 3.45
N ALA A 117 -0.91 13.48 2.52
CA ALA A 117 -1.15 14.01 1.18
C ALA A 117 -2.35 13.32 0.49
N ARG A 118 -3.18 14.10 -0.21
CA ARG A 118 -4.27 13.61 -1.09
C ARG A 118 -5.33 12.74 -0.40
N GLN A 119 -5.68 13.06 0.86
CA GLN A 119 -6.70 12.35 1.64
C GLN A 119 -8.10 12.47 1.05
N ASP A 120 -8.47 13.69 0.67
CA ASP A 120 -9.74 13.98 0.01
C ASP A 120 -9.50 14.32 -1.45
N GLN A 121 -10.43 13.90 -2.31
CA GLN A 121 -10.38 14.17 -3.74
C GLN A 121 -11.77 14.52 -4.26
N PHE A 122 -11.85 15.58 -5.04
CA PHE A 122 -13.12 16.11 -5.54
C PHE A 122 -12.90 16.89 -6.84
N ARG A 123 -13.94 16.90 -7.68
CA ARG A 123 -13.92 17.61 -8.97
C ARG A 123 -14.60 18.97 -8.83
N ALA A 124 -14.08 19.97 -9.52
CA ALA A 124 -14.68 21.29 -9.60
C ALA A 124 -14.41 21.95 -10.96
N GLN A 125 -15.34 22.81 -11.39
CA GLN A 125 -15.18 23.58 -12.62
C GLN A 125 -14.27 24.79 -12.38
N VAL A 126 -13.23 24.91 -13.20
CA VAL A 126 -12.27 26.03 -13.21
C VAL A 126 -12.59 26.92 -14.41
N LYS A 127 -12.51 28.24 -14.24
CA LYS A 127 -12.74 29.21 -15.32
C LYS A 127 -11.44 29.48 -16.08
N GLU A 128 -11.58 29.92 -17.33
CA GLU A 128 -10.45 30.42 -18.12
C GLU A 128 -9.77 31.60 -17.41
N GLY A 129 -8.44 31.60 -17.40
CA GLY A 129 -7.65 32.68 -16.81
C GLY A 129 -7.42 32.51 -15.31
N ALA A 130 -7.42 33.63 -14.57
CA ALA A 130 -7.03 33.69 -13.16
C ALA A 130 -8.12 33.14 -12.23
N ASN A 131 -7.72 32.22 -11.35
CA ASN A 131 -8.56 31.57 -10.34
C ASN A 131 -7.96 31.77 -8.95
N GLU A 132 -8.82 32.01 -7.96
CA GLU A 132 -8.43 32.05 -6.54
C GLU A 132 -8.85 30.75 -5.85
N LEU A 133 -7.92 30.14 -5.12
CA LEU A 133 -8.16 28.95 -4.30
C LEU A 133 -7.92 29.32 -2.83
N VAL A 134 -8.92 29.10 -1.99
CA VAL A 134 -8.86 29.33 -0.55
C VAL A 134 -9.07 28.02 0.19
N VAL A 135 -8.21 27.73 1.17
CA VAL A 135 -8.25 26.53 2.00
C VAL A 135 -8.37 26.96 3.45
N LEU A 136 -9.40 26.47 4.12
CA LEU A 136 -9.59 26.63 5.56
C LEU A 136 -9.21 25.31 6.22
N VAL A 137 -8.20 25.34 7.07
CA VAL A 137 -7.70 24.17 7.82
C VAL A 137 -8.16 24.30 9.27
N HIS A 138 -8.95 23.32 9.73
CA HIS A 138 -9.52 23.28 11.06
C HIS A 138 -8.63 22.43 11.95
N GLN A 139 -7.93 23.04 12.89
CA GLN A 139 -7.11 22.34 13.86
C GLN A 139 -7.89 21.99 15.12
N ARG A 140 -7.86 20.71 15.51
CA ARG A 140 -8.30 20.26 16.83
C ARG A 140 -7.08 20.16 17.74
N VAL A 141 -6.36 19.04 17.72
CA VAL A 141 -5.22 18.79 18.62
C VAL A 141 -4.04 18.15 17.88
N GLY A 142 -2.82 18.41 18.36
CA GLY A 142 -1.60 17.82 17.81
C GLY A 142 -0.88 18.74 16.83
N ASP A 143 -0.21 18.14 15.86
CA ASP A 143 0.37 18.87 14.73
C ASP A 143 -0.73 19.41 13.82
N TRP A 144 -0.39 20.30 12.89
CA TRP A 144 -1.29 20.67 11.81
C TRP A 144 -0.61 21.20 10.56
N GLY A 145 -1.26 20.94 9.43
CA GLY A 145 -0.78 21.33 8.12
C GLY A 145 -1.74 20.91 7.02
N PHE A 146 -1.42 21.31 5.80
CA PHE A 146 -2.21 20.96 4.63
C PHE A 146 -1.35 20.86 3.38
N GLY A 147 -1.91 20.31 2.30
CA GLY A 147 -1.26 20.33 1.00
C GLY A 147 -2.30 20.10 -0.08
N VAL A 148 -2.17 20.83 -1.18
CA VAL A 148 -3.13 20.75 -2.30
C VAL A 148 -2.37 20.49 -3.59
N VAL A 149 -2.93 19.58 -4.37
CA VAL A 149 -2.58 19.40 -5.78
C VAL A 149 -3.85 19.47 -6.63
N GLY A 150 -3.72 19.93 -7.86
CA GLY A 150 -4.85 20.03 -8.78
C GLY A 150 -4.42 20.05 -10.23
N GLY A 151 -5.30 19.61 -11.13
CA GLY A 151 -5.07 19.66 -12.57
C GLY A 151 -6.31 19.23 -13.33
N PRO A 152 -6.28 19.33 -14.68
CA PRO A 152 -7.34 18.82 -15.54
C PRO A 152 -7.77 17.41 -15.11
N ALA A 153 -9.08 17.23 -14.93
CA ALA A 153 -9.59 15.99 -14.39
C ALA A 153 -9.47 14.87 -15.44
N PRO A 154 -8.95 13.69 -15.07
CA PRO A 154 -8.88 12.57 -16.01
C PRO A 154 -10.29 12.13 -16.39
N SER A 155 -10.51 11.72 -17.65
CA SER A 155 -11.78 11.16 -18.08
C SER A 155 -12.08 9.88 -17.30
N ARG A 156 -13.27 9.78 -16.72
CA ARG A 156 -13.74 8.56 -16.07
C ARG A 156 -14.13 7.54 -17.13
N ARG A 157 -13.59 6.33 -17.06
CA ARG A 157 -13.89 5.26 -18.02
C ARG A 157 -14.49 4.05 -17.29
N PRO A 158 -15.47 3.35 -17.89
CA PRO A 158 -15.96 2.08 -17.36
C PRO A 158 -14.79 1.13 -17.11
N LEU A 159 -14.98 0.23 -16.15
CA LEU A 159 -14.00 -0.81 -15.91
C LEU A 159 -13.88 -1.71 -17.15
N ALA A 160 -12.65 -2.11 -17.48
CA ALA A 160 -12.36 -3.05 -18.55
C ALA A 160 -11.71 -4.32 -17.97
N ASN A 161 -11.61 -5.36 -18.79
CA ASN A 161 -10.84 -6.57 -18.51
C ASN A 161 -11.25 -7.30 -17.21
N LEU A 162 -12.57 -7.38 -16.94
CA LEU A 162 -13.09 -8.28 -15.91
C LEU A 162 -12.81 -9.73 -16.33
N ARG A 163 -11.93 -10.37 -15.57
CA ARG A 163 -11.57 -11.78 -15.70
C ARG A 163 -12.29 -12.56 -14.62
N ILE A 164 -12.74 -13.76 -14.99
CA ILE A 164 -13.46 -14.65 -14.09
C ILE A 164 -12.87 -16.04 -14.15
N GLU A 165 -12.78 -16.69 -12.99
CA GLU A 165 -12.26 -18.04 -12.86
C GLU A 165 -13.21 -18.86 -12.00
N ALA A 166 -13.69 -19.98 -12.55
CA ALA A 166 -14.54 -20.91 -11.84
C ALA A 166 -13.69 -21.94 -11.10
N HIS A 167 -13.99 -22.13 -9.82
CA HIS A 167 -13.36 -23.10 -8.94
C HIS A 167 -14.43 -24.02 -8.32
N ASP A 168 -14.00 -24.89 -7.41
CA ASP A 168 -14.92 -25.69 -6.61
C ASP A 168 -15.77 -24.81 -5.71
N GLN A 169 -17.08 -24.81 -5.98
CA GLN A 169 -18.11 -24.02 -5.28
C GLN A 169 -17.82 -22.52 -5.17
N ARG A 170 -16.85 -22.00 -5.92
CA ARG A 170 -16.34 -20.63 -5.81
C ARG A 170 -16.11 -20.06 -7.20
N VAL A 171 -16.35 -18.76 -7.35
CA VAL A 171 -15.97 -18.00 -8.54
C VAL A 171 -15.13 -16.82 -8.11
N ASP A 172 -13.94 -16.71 -8.69
CA ASP A 172 -13.04 -15.59 -8.49
C ASP A 172 -13.18 -14.59 -9.63
N LEU A 173 -13.28 -13.33 -9.28
CA LEU A 173 -13.33 -12.19 -10.17
C LEU A 173 -12.06 -11.39 -9.96
N VAL A 174 -11.39 -11.02 -11.05
CA VAL A 174 -10.19 -10.19 -11.02
C VAL A 174 -10.31 -9.16 -12.14
N TRP A 175 -10.02 -7.92 -11.84
CA TRP A 175 -10.06 -6.83 -12.81
C TRP A 175 -8.82 -5.95 -12.69
N GLU A 176 -8.66 -5.04 -13.65
CA GLU A 176 -7.58 -4.06 -13.57
C GLU A 176 -7.88 -2.99 -12.52
N SER A 177 -6.91 -2.71 -11.66
CA SER A 177 -7.01 -1.58 -10.74
C SER A 177 -7.14 -0.28 -11.54
N ALA A 178 -8.11 0.54 -11.14
CA ALA A 178 -8.30 1.88 -11.64
C ALA A 178 -7.03 2.71 -11.46
N VAL A 179 -6.73 3.47 -12.52
CA VAL A 179 -5.67 4.47 -12.52
C VAL A 179 -6.21 5.84 -12.17
N GLU A 180 -7.52 6.01 -12.26
CA GLU A 180 -8.20 7.25 -11.90
C GLU A 180 -8.09 7.47 -10.38
N PRO A 181 -7.45 8.57 -9.95
CA PRO A 181 -7.17 8.81 -8.54
C PRO A 181 -8.43 8.94 -7.68
N ASP A 182 -9.55 9.38 -8.26
CA ASP A 182 -10.82 9.65 -7.57
C ASP A 182 -11.74 8.42 -7.46
N VAL A 183 -11.28 7.23 -7.86
CA VAL A 183 -11.98 5.96 -7.60
C VAL A 183 -11.84 5.57 -6.13
N VAL A 184 -12.97 5.42 -5.45
CA VAL A 184 -13.02 5.06 -4.02
C VAL A 184 -13.29 3.58 -3.78
N GLY A 185 -13.65 2.84 -4.83
CA GLY A 185 -13.80 1.40 -4.82
C GLY A 185 -14.63 0.88 -5.98
N TYR A 186 -14.97 -0.40 -5.91
CA TYR A 186 -15.76 -1.12 -6.90
C TYR A 186 -16.98 -1.74 -6.27
N ARG A 187 -18.09 -1.78 -7.01
CA ARG A 187 -19.26 -2.60 -6.67
C ARG A 187 -19.20 -3.89 -7.48
N VAL A 188 -19.49 -5.02 -6.85
CA VAL A 188 -19.61 -6.32 -7.53
C VAL A 188 -21.05 -6.76 -7.44
N GLU A 189 -21.62 -7.14 -8.58
CA GLU A 189 -22.99 -7.59 -8.69
C GLU A 189 -23.03 -8.97 -9.37
N VAL A 190 -24.07 -9.73 -9.04
CA VAL A 190 -24.30 -11.07 -9.56
C VAL A 190 -25.74 -11.25 -10.00
N ALA A 191 -25.97 -12.05 -11.04
CA ALA A 191 -27.30 -12.43 -11.50
C ALA A 191 -27.37 -13.93 -11.79
N LYS A 192 -28.58 -14.48 -11.68
CA LYS A 192 -28.90 -15.86 -12.10
C LYS A 192 -29.05 -16.01 -13.61
N GLN A 193 -29.33 -14.91 -14.32
CA GLN A 193 -29.48 -14.86 -15.78
C GLN A 193 -28.64 -13.71 -16.33
N ALA A 194 -28.16 -13.82 -17.58
CA ALA A 194 -27.27 -12.82 -18.19
C ALA A 194 -27.88 -11.41 -18.25
N ALA A 195 -29.20 -11.33 -18.45
CA ALA A 195 -29.94 -10.06 -18.52
C ALA A 195 -30.32 -9.49 -17.13
N GLY A 196 -29.98 -10.19 -16.03
CA GLY A 196 -30.39 -9.82 -14.69
C GLY A 196 -31.68 -10.53 -14.22
N PRO A 197 -32.33 -10.03 -13.15
CA PRO A 197 -31.90 -8.88 -12.33
C PRO A 197 -30.55 -9.14 -11.64
N PHE A 198 -29.78 -8.08 -11.44
CA PHE A 198 -28.50 -8.11 -10.73
C PHE A 198 -28.70 -7.75 -9.26
N GLU A 199 -28.11 -8.54 -8.38
CA GLU A 199 -28.05 -8.35 -6.92
C GLU A 199 -26.64 -7.90 -6.52
N THR A 200 -26.53 -6.96 -5.57
CA THR A 200 -25.22 -6.53 -5.07
C THR A 200 -24.59 -7.60 -4.17
N LEU A 201 -23.39 -8.08 -4.53
CA LEU A 201 -22.56 -8.90 -3.65
C LEU A 201 -21.73 -8.04 -2.69
N VAL A 202 -21.17 -6.94 -3.19
CA VAL A 202 -20.41 -5.99 -2.39
C VAL A 202 -20.66 -4.57 -2.87
N GLU A 203 -21.06 -3.70 -1.95
CA GLU A 203 -21.34 -2.29 -2.22
C GLU A 203 -20.07 -1.48 -2.53
N ARG A 204 -18.95 -1.84 -1.89
CA ARG A 204 -17.66 -1.19 -2.08
C ARG A 204 -16.50 -2.08 -1.64
N THR A 205 -15.64 -2.46 -2.56
CA THR A 205 -14.31 -3.02 -2.29
C THR A 205 -13.21 -2.12 -2.85
N LYS A 206 -12.07 -2.03 -2.16
CA LYS A 206 -10.86 -1.34 -2.69
C LYS A 206 -9.91 -2.31 -3.41
N LEU A 207 -10.17 -3.61 -3.30
CA LEU A 207 -9.42 -4.63 -4.00
C LEU A 207 -9.89 -4.71 -5.45
N SER A 208 -8.97 -5.06 -6.34
CA SER A 208 -9.26 -5.36 -7.73
C SER A 208 -9.62 -6.84 -7.96
N CYS A 209 -10.08 -7.50 -6.91
CA CYS A 209 -10.51 -8.89 -6.93
C CYS A 209 -11.64 -9.15 -5.93
N TRP A 210 -12.41 -10.20 -6.20
CA TRP A 210 -13.47 -10.69 -5.33
C TRP A 210 -13.65 -12.21 -5.49
N SER A 211 -13.86 -12.92 -4.40
CA SER A 211 -14.17 -14.35 -4.41
C SER A 211 -15.60 -14.56 -3.91
N HIS A 212 -16.47 -15.07 -4.77
CA HIS A 212 -17.84 -15.42 -4.41
C HIS A 212 -17.92 -16.93 -4.16
N PHE A 213 -18.18 -17.33 -2.91
CA PHE A 213 -18.47 -18.73 -2.57
C PHE A 213 -19.97 -19.01 -2.74
N LEU A 214 -20.31 -19.91 -3.65
CA LEU A 214 -21.68 -20.30 -3.97
C LEU A 214 -22.17 -21.48 -3.11
N GLY A 215 -21.25 -22.30 -2.60
CA GLY A 215 -21.57 -23.54 -1.88
C GLY A 215 -22.18 -24.65 -2.76
N VAL A 216 -22.27 -24.42 -4.08
CA VAL A 216 -22.83 -25.36 -5.06
C VAL A 216 -22.01 -25.31 -6.35
N ASN A 217 -21.97 -26.45 -7.05
CA ASN A 217 -21.37 -26.60 -8.36
C ASN A 217 -22.44 -26.66 -9.46
N ASP A 218 -22.02 -26.50 -10.70
CA ASP A 218 -22.82 -26.67 -11.93
C ASP A 218 -23.97 -25.67 -12.09
N VAL A 219 -24.02 -24.63 -11.26
CA VAL A 219 -24.99 -23.54 -11.38
C VAL A 219 -24.31 -22.27 -11.90
N PRO A 220 -24.61 -21.83 -13.14
CA PRO A 220 -24.01 -20.62 -13.70
C PRO A 220 -24.39 -19.36 -12.92
N ARG A 221 -23.47 -18.40 -12.88
CA ARG A 221 -23.69 -17.04 -12.39
C ARG A 221 -23.08 -16.03 -13.36
N HIS A 222 -23.74 -14.88 -13.46
CA HIS A 222 -23.32 -13.78 -14.32
C HIS A 222 -22.91 -12.61 -13.44
N TYR A 223 -21.76 -12.02 -13.70
CA TYR A 223 -21.17 -11.01 -12.84
C TYR A 223 -20.83 -9.75 -13.62
N ARG A 224 -20.98 -8.61 -12.96
CA ARG A 224 -20.45 -7.34 -13.46
C ARG A 224 -19.84 -6.55 -12.32
N VAL A 225 -18.92 -5.67 -12.68
CA VAL A 225 -18.23 -4.81 -11.72
C VAL A 225 -18.30 -3.36 -12.22
N SER A 226 -18.63 -2.43 -11.34
CA SER A 226 -18.66 -0.99 -11.62
C SER A 226 -17.65 -0.22 -10.76
N LYS A 227 -17.17 0.91 -11.27
CA LYS A 227 -16.32 1.84 -10.52
C LYS A 227 -17.18 2.84 -9.75
N ARG A 228 -16.83 3.07 -8.49
CA ARG A 228 -17.41 4.13 -7.65
C ARG A 228 -16.42 5.25 -7.43
N PHE A 229 -16.88 6.48 -7.56
CA PHE A 229 -16.07 7.69 -7.44
C PHE A 229 -16.36 8.44 -6.15
N ALA A 230 -15.43 9.31 -5.73
CA ALA A 230 -15.50 10.04 -4.47
C ALA A 230 -16.73 10.95 -4.34
N ASP A 231 -17.25 11.45 -5.45
CA ASP A 231 -18.45 12.29 -5.51
C ASP A 231 -19.77 11.50 -5.52
N GLY A 232 -19.69 10.17 -5.35
CA GLY A 232 -20.85 9.27 -5.37
C GLY A 232 -21.27 8.81 -6.76
N THR A 233 -20.65 9.33 -7.83
CA THR A 233 -20.90 8.85 -9.20
C THR A 233 -20.52 7.38 -9.32
N GLU A 234 -21.30 6.64 -10.09
CA GLU A 234 -21.03 5.26 -10.48
C GLU A 234 -21.21 5.13 -11.98
N LEU A 235 -20.20 4.58 -12.65
CA LEU A 235 -20.31 4.29 -14.08
C LEU A 235 -21.05 2.96 -14.28
N ALA A 236 -21.58 2.77 -15.49
CA ALA A 236 -22.13 1.48 -15.89
C ALA A 236 -21.11 0.36 -15.61
N GLY A 237 -21.62 -0.76 -15.08
CA GLY A 237 -20.81 -1.95 -14.86
C GLY A 237 -20.25 -2.49 -16.18
N THR A 238 -19.24 -3.35 -16.07
CA THR A 238 -18.75 -4.13 -17.21
C THR A 238 -19.90 -4.88 -17.89
N PRO A 239 -19.78 -5.25 -19.18
CA PRO A 239 -20.60 -6.30 -19.74
C PRO A 239 -20.58 -7.54 -18.82
N PRO A 240 -21.74 -8.20 -18.57
CA PRO A 240 -21.76 -9.35 -17.68
C PRO A 240 -20.89 -10.50 -18.19
N VAL A 241 -20.06 -11.05 -17.32
CA VAL A 241 -19.23 -12.23 -17.59
C VAL A 241 -19.75 -13.41 -16.79
N SER A 242 -19.82 -14.59 -17.41
CA SER A 242 -20.45 -15.77 -16.82
C SER A 242 -19.40 -16.78 -16.37
N ALA A 243 -19.66 -17.46 -15.25
CA ALA A 243 -18.87 -18.59 -14.80
C ALA A 243 -19.76 -19.65 -14.16
N THR A 244 -19.36 -20.91 -14.32
CA THR A 244 -20.02 -22.06 -13.72
C THR A 244 -19.00 -22.79 -12.84
N PRO A 245 -19.09 -22.70 -11.50
CA PRO A 245 -18.24 -23.49 -10.61
C PRO A 245 -18.46 -24.98 -10.86
N ARG A 246 -17.43 -25.79 -10.65
CA ARG A 246 -17.50 -27.24 -10.86
C ARG A 246 -16.72 -27.96 -9.78
N ALA A 247 -17.06 -29.22 -9.53
CA ALA A 247 -16.26 -30.07 -8.66
C ALA A 247 -14.82 -30.15 -9.18
N MET A 248 -13.86 -30.03 -8.27
CA MET A 248 -12.43 -30.15 -8.56
C MET A 248 -11.90 -31.46 -7.99
N THR A 249 -10.91 -32.04 -8.67
CA THR A 249 -10.07 -33.09 -8.06
C THR A 249 -9.22 -32.50 -6.93
N GLU A 250 -8.67 -33.34 -6.04
CA GLU A 250 -7.79 -32.87 -4.95
C GLU A 250 -6.59 -32.05 -5.46
N GLU A 251 -5.98 -32.45 -6.59
CA GLU A 251 -4.85 -31.73 -7.19
C GLU A 251 -5.27 -30.37 -7.76
N GLU A 252 -6.45 -30.29 -8.37
CA GLU A 252 -7.02 -29.02 -8.85
C GLU A 252 -7.38 -28.10 -7.67
N LEU A 253 -7.93 -28.67 -6.60
CA LEU A 253 -8.24 -27.92 -5.38
C LEU A 253 -6.96 -27.40 -4.70
N LEU A 254 -5.91 -28.22 -4.61
CA LEU A 254 -4.60 -27.80 -4.11
C LEU A 254 -4.03 -26.67 -4.97
N GLY A 255 -4.07 -26.80 -6.30
CA GLY A 255 -3.66 -25.74 -7.22
C GLY A 255 -4.46 -24.45 -7.04
N SER A 256 -5.78 -24.56 -6.85
CA SER A 256 -6.68 -23.43 -6.56
C SER A 256 -6.33 -22.72 -5.26
N VAL A 257 -6.05 -23.48 -4.19
CA VAL A 257 -5.62 -22.90 -2.90
C VAL A 257 -4.27 -22.22 -3.04
N GLN A 258 -3.28 -22.88 -3.65
CA GLN A 258 -1.95 -22.30 -3.89
C GLN A 258 -2.02 -21.01 -4.72
N GLY A 259 -2.79 -21.01 -5.80
CA GLY A 259 -2.98 -19.84 -6.65
C GLY A 259 -3.67 -18.69 -5.92
N ALA A 260 -4.72 -18.96 -5.15
CA ALA A 260 -5.42 -17.96 -4.36
C ALA A 260 -4.51 -17.36 -3.26
N THR A 261 -3.76 -18.18 -2.54
CA THR A 261 -2.80 -17.69 -1.53
C THR A 261 -1.67 -16.87 -2.17
N PHE A 262 -1.18 -17.30 -3.34
CA PHE A 262 -0.14 -16.57 -4.07
C PHE A 262 -0.56 -15.15 -4.48
N ARG A 263 -1.85 -14.89 -4.74
CA ARG A 263 -2.38 -13.53 -5.03
C ARG A 263 -2.03 -12.53 -3.92
N TYR A 264 -1.93 -12.97 -2.67
CA TYR A 264 -1.50 -12.11 -1.56
C TYR A 264 -0.09 -11.54 -1.77
N PHE A 265 0.83 -12.37 -2.25
CA PHE A 265 2.22 -11.99 -2.47
C PHE A 265 2.43 -11.30 -3.82
N TRP A 266 1.65 -11.68 -4.84
CA TRP A 266 1.80 -11.16 -6.18
C TRP A 266 1.02 -9.88 -6.43
N ASP A 267 -0.31 -9.92 -6.30
CA ASP A 267 -1.22 -8.80 -6.57
C ASP A 267 -1.23 -7.80 -5.42
N TYR A 268 -1.22 -8.30 -4.17
CA TYR A 268 -1.23 -7.46 -2.98
C TYR A 268 0.18 -7.12 -2.43
N GLY A 269 1.23 -7.66 -3.06
CA GLY A 269 2.61 -7.28 -2.81
C GLY A 269 2.83 -5.76 -2.93
N HIS A 270 3.74 -5.22 -2.13
CA HIS A 270 3.96 -3.76 -2.13
C HIS A 270 4.48 -3.29 -3.51
N PRO A 271 3.87 -2.28 -4.15
CA PRO A 271 4.12 -1.97 -5.56
C PRO A 271 5.56 -1.51 -5.84
N VAL A 272 6.21 -0.86 -4.85
CA VAL A 272 7.59 -0.36 -5.00
C VAL A 272 8.61 -1.47 -4.73
N SER A 273 8.46 -2.21 -3.64
CA SER A 273 9.47 -3.16 -3.17
C SER A 273 9.22 -4.60 -3.61
N GLY A 274 7.98 -4.94 -3.96
CA GLY A 274 7.53 -6.32 -4.16
C GLY A 274 7.40 -7.14 -2.87
N LEU A 275 7.75 -6.58 -1.71
CA LEU A 275 7.70 -7.26 -0.41
C LEU A 275 6.26 -7.57 0.02
N ALA A 276 6.12 -8.57 0.89
CA ALA A 276 4.85 -8.94 1.47
C ALA A 276 4.39 -7.86 2.47
N ARG A 277 3.15 -7.40 2.30
CA ARG A 277 2.51 -6.58 3.33
C ARG A 277 2.20 -7.44 4.55
N GLU A 278 2.20 -6.83 5.73
CA GLU A 278 1.89 -7.54 6.99
C GLU A 278 0.47 -8.11 7.00
N ARG A 279 -0.52 -7.31 6.59
CA ARG A 279 -1.93 -7.72 6.50
C ARG A 279 -2.68 -6.83 5.52
N LEU A 280 -3.92 -7.22 5.23
CA LEU A 280 -4.83 -6.34 4.50
C LEU A 280 -5.00 -5.02 5.25
N GLY A 281 -4.81 -3.91 4.54
CA GLY A 281 -4.91 -2.56 5.10
C GLY A 281 -3.59 -2.03 5.69
N SER A 282 -2.50 -2.80 5.70
CA SER A 282 -1.19 -2.37 6.20
C SER A 282 -0.52 -1.23 5.43
N ARG A 283 -1.05 -0.86 4.25
CA ARG A 283 -0.48 0.17 3.38
C ARG A 283 1.00 -0.12 3.14
N ASP A 284 1.89 0.82 3.44
CA ASP A 284 3.31 0.68 3.18
C ASP A 284 4.05 -0.18 4.25
N THR A 285 3.38 -0.77 5.25
CA THR A 285 4.05 -1.76 6.15
C THR A 285 4.25 -3.09 5.44
N CYS A 286 5.50 -3.46 5.27
CA CYS A 286 5.92 -4.80 4.84
C CYS A 286 6.55 -5.56 6.00
N THR A 287 6.29 -6.87 6.06
CA THR A 287 6.91 -7.80 7.02
C THR A 287 8.11 -8.49 6.39
N ILE A 288 9.19 -8.64 7.14
CA ILE A 288 10.43 -9.25 6.66
C ILE A 288 10.31 -10.77 6.57
N GLY A 289 9.87 -11.47 7.62
CA GLY A 289 9.71 -12.92 7.57
C GLY A 289 8.57 -13.35 6.65
N GLY A 290 7.46 -12.61 6.65
CA GLY A 290 6.40 -12.82 5.65
C GLY A 290 6.89 -12.59 4.20
N SER A 291 7.90 -11.74 4.00
CA SER A 291 8.57 -11.61 2.69
C SER A 291 9.50 -12.79 2.37
N GLY A 292 10.10 -13.42 3.38
CA GLY A 292 10.76 -14.72 3.24
C GLY A 292 9.82 -15.80 2.74
N PHE A 293 8.62 -15.89 3.31
CA PHE A 293 7.58 -16.81 2.86
C PHE A 293 7.11 -16.47 1.43
N SER A 294 6.97 -15.18 1.11
CA SER A 294 6.68 -14.70 -0.25
C SER A 294 7.71 -15.20 -1.27
N LEU A 295 9.02 -15.11 -0.97
CA LEU A 295 10.09 -15.60 -1.86
C LEU A 295 9.93 -17.09 -2.17
N MET A 296 9.56 -17.91 -1.18
CA MET A 296 9.30 -19.34 -1.41
C MET A 296 8.02 -19.57 -2.25
N ALA A 297 6.96 -18.80 -2.01
CA ALA A 297 5.75 -18.85 -2.81
C ALA A 297 6.00 -18.44 -4.28
N MET A 298 6.97 -17.57 -4.56
CA MET A 298 7.40 -17.22 -5.92
C MET A 298 7.97 -18.44 -6.66
N CYS A 299 8.78 -19.28 -6.00
CA CYS A 299 9.27 -20.52 -6.60
C CYS A 299 8.11 -21.45 -6.98
N VAL A 300 7.14 -21.63 -6.07
CA VAL A 300 5.94 -22.44 -6.32
C VAL A 300 5.14 -21.88 -7.50
N ALA A 301 4.97 -20.56 -7.58
CA ALA A 301 4.22 -19.94 -8.67
C ALA A 301 4.89 -20.11 -10.03
N ALA A 302 6.23 -20.07 -10.09
CA ALA A 302 6.98 -20.35 -11.30
C ALA A 302 6.86 -21.83 -11.72
N GLU A 303 6.96 -22.77 -10.78
CA GLU A 303 6.81 -24.21 -11.06
C GLU A 303 5.38 -24.58 -11.48
N ARG A 304 4.37 -24.03 -10.79
CA ARG A 304 2.96 -24.25 -11.12
C ARG A 304 2.51 -23.51 -12.37
N GLY A 305 3.35 -22.63 -12.92
CA GLY A 305 3.03 -21.82 -14.09
C GLY A 305 1.91 -20.81 -13.85
N PHE A 306 1.70 -20.38 -12.60
CA PHE A 306 0.74 -19.32 -12.29
C PHE A 306 1.15 -18.02 -13.01
N VAL A 307 2.44 -17.70 -12.95
CA VAL A 307 3.05 -16.55 -13.63
C VAL A 307 4.25 -17.06 -14.45
N PRO A 308 4.55 -16.49 -15.63
CA PRO A 308 5.77 -16.85 -16.36
C PRO A 308 7.02 -16.70 -15.50
N ARG A 309 7.88 -17.73 -15.47
CA ARG A 309 9.12 -17.75 -14.67
C ARG A 309 9.94 -16.48 -14.78
N ALA A 310 10.08 -15.92 -15.99
CA ALA A 310 10.82 -14.68 -16.21
C ALA A 310 10.22 -13.50 -15.43
N ALA A 311 8.89 -13.34 -15.42
CA ALA A 311 8.24 -12.29 -14.65
C ALA A 311 8.38 -12.52 -13.13
N VAL A 312 8.35 -13.78 -12.68
CA VAL A 312 8.64 -14.13 -11.28
C VAL A 312 10.08 -13.77 -10.91
N ALA A 313 11.06 -14.09 -11.76
CA ALA A 313 12.46 -13.72 -11.54
C ALA A 313 12.64 -12.20 -11.42
N GLU A 314 11.98 -11.41 -12.28
CA GLU A 314 12.00 -9.94 -12.17
C GLU A 314 11.39 -9.43 -10.86
N ARG A 315 10.31 -10.06 -10.37
CA ARG A 315 9.73 -9.73 -9.06
C ARG A 315 10.69 -10.06 -7.92
N VAL A 316 11.31 -11.24 -7.95
CA VAL A 316 12.28 -11.65 -6.94
C VAL A 316 13.49 -10.72 -6.96
N LEU A 317 14.01 -10.38 -8.14
CA LEU A 317 15.10 -9.41 -8.30
C LEU A 317 14.76 -8.05 -7.68
N ARG A 318 13.55 -7.54 -7.91
CA ARG A 318 13.07 -6.30 -7.28
C ARG A 318 13.08 -6.40 -5.75
N MET A 319 12.59 -7.51 -5.19
CA MET A 319 12.54 -7.73 -3.74
C MET A 319 13.95 -7.75 -3.14
N VAL A 320 14.86 -8.54 -3.69
CA VAL A 320 16.23 -8.66 -3.17
C VAL A 320 17.03 -7.36 -3.35
N SER A 321 16.82 -6.65 -4.46
CA SER A 321 17.45 -5.35 -4.68
C SER A 321 16.94 -4.30 -3.69
N PHE A 322 15.64 -4.29 -3.39
CA PHE A 322 15.09 -3.39 -2.37
C PHE A 322 15.65 -3.69 -0.97
N LEU A 323 15.75 -4.97 -0.59
CA LEU A 323 16.30 -5.40 0.70
C LEU A 323 17.77 -5.02 0.86
N GLN A 324 18.55 -5.04 -0.22
CA GLN A 324 19.95 -4.68 -0.22
C GLN A 324 20.19 -3.17 -0.30
N ASP A 325 19.50 -2.49 -1.22
CA ASP A 325 19.85 -1.13 -1.61
C ASP A 325 19.06 -0.06 -0.84
N ARG A 326 17.95 -0.43 -0.18
CA ARG A 326 17.06 0.53 0.50
C ARG A 326 16.69 0.17 1.93
N ALA A 327 16.51 -1.12 2.25
CA ALA A 327 16.08 -1.51 3.58
C ALA A 327 17.18 -1.22 4.62
N THR A 328 16.81 -0.59 5.73
CA THR A 328 17.74 -0.39 6.86
C THR A 328 18.13 -1.74 7.45
N ARG A 329 19.44 -1.93 7.72
CA ARG A 329 20.00 -3.13 8.32
C ARG A 329 20.79 -2.80 9.59
N TYR A 330 20.85 -3.75 10.50
CA TYR A 330 21.53 -3.65 11.79
C TYR A 330 22.34 -4.92 12.01
N HIS A 331 23.67 -4.84 11.97
CA HIS A 331 24.53 -6.04 12.01
C HIS A 331 24.11 -7.07 10.94
N GLY A 332 23.79 -6.53 9.75
CA GLY A 332 23.23 -7.30 8.62
C GLY A 332 21.80 -7.82 8.78
N ALA A 333 21.22 -7.84 9.97
CA ALA A 333 19.82 -8.23 10.17
C ALA A 333 18.85 -7.09 9.79
N TRP A 334 17.58 -7.44 9.55
CA TRP A 334 16.51 -6.46 9.29
C TRP A 334 15.57 -6.36 10.49
N ALA A 335 14.79 -5.28 10.52
CA ALA A 335 13.68 -5.15 11.46
C ALA A 335 12.51 -6.06 11.10
N HIS A 336 11.61 -6.31 12.05
CA HIS A 336 10.36 -7.03 11.79
C HIS A 336 9.55 -6.37 10.67
N TRP A 337 9.30 -5.06 10.82
CA TRP A 337 8.56 -4.27 9.84
C TRP A 337 9.42 -3.19 9.19
N VAL A 338 9.24 -3.05 7.88
CA VAL A 338 9.84 -1.98 7.09
C VAL A 338 8.77 -1.23 6.32
N ASN A 339 9.05 0.03 6.00
CA ASN A 339 8.26 0.79 5.05
C ASN A 339 8.62 0.32 3.63
N GLY A 340 7.71 -0.33 2.92
CA GLY A 340 7.93 -0.88 1.58
C GLY A 340 8.22 0.16 0.49
N ARG A 341 8.06 1.45 0.76
CA ARG A 341 8.42 2.53 -0.17
C ARG A 341 9.85 3.01 0.05
N THR A 342 10.24 3.18 1.31
CA THR A 342 11.51 3.83 1.68
C THR A 342 12.58 2.87 2.18
N GLY A 343 12.20 1.69 2.69
CA GLY A 343 13.09 0.73 3.34
C GLY A 343 13.34 1.02 4.82
N ALA A 344 12.82 2.14 5.34
CA ALA A 344 13.01 2.53 6.73
C ALA A 344 12.28 1.57 7.70
N THR A 345 12.93 1.26 8.82
CA THR A 345 12.34 0.50 9.92
C THR A 345 11.03 1.13 10.41
N ARG A 346 10.04 0.28 10.65
CA ARG A 346 8.81 0.63 11.38
C ARG A 346 8.81 -0.14 12.69
N GLY A 347 8.83 0.57 13.81
CA GLY A 347 8.83 -0.10 15.11
C GLY A 347 7.57 -0.95 15.34
N PHE A 348 7.76 -2.18 15.81
CA PHE A 348 6.69 -3.11 16.22
C PHE A 348 6.34 -2.95 17.72
N GLY A 349 7.03 -2.04 18.41
CA GLY A 349 6.76 -1.67 19.79
C GLY A 349 7.68 -0.54 20.23
N LYS A 350 7.62 -0.19 21.52
CA LYS A 350 8.43 0.90 22.08
C LYS A 350 9.94 0.65 21.98
N PHE A 351 10.37 -0.61 22.11
CA PHE A 351 11.79 -0.99 22.14
C PHE A 351 12.21 -1.87 20.96
N ASP A 352 11.26 -2.20 20.08
CA ASP A 352 11.50 -3.02 18.89
C ASP A 352 11.53 -2.12 17.66
N ASP A 353 12.64 -1.40 17.51
CA ASP A 353 12.92 -0.44 16.45
C ASP A 353 14.29 -0.68 15.77
N GLY A 354 14.78 -1.92 15.86
CA GLY A 354 16.05 -2.37 15.29
C GLY A 354 15.92 -3.74 14.64
N ALA A 355 16.92 -4.61 14.79
CA ALA A 355 16.91 -5.95 14.24
C ALA A 355 15.94 -6.90 14.96
N ASP A 356 15.26 -7.72 14.15
CA ASP A 356 14.53 -8.93 14.56
C ASP A 356 15.20 -10.14 13.86
N LEU A 357 15.84 -10.99 14.67
CA LEU A 357 16.63 -12.12 14.18
C LEU A 357 15.76 -13.30 13.69
N VAL A 358 14.55 -13.47 14.24
CA VAL A 358 13.63 -14.54 13.81
C VAL A 358 13.06 -14.19 12.45
N GLU A 359 12.60 -12.96 12.26
CA GLU A 359 12.11 -12.47 10.97
C GLU A 359 13.23 -12.46 9.92
N THR A 360 14.45 -12.09 10.32
CA THR A 360 15.65 -12.19 9.47
C THR A 360 15.92 -13.63 9.05
N ALA A 361 15.79 -14.60 9.95
CA ALA A 361 15.97 -16.01 9.63
C ALA A 361 14.91 -16.53 8.63
N PHE A 362 13.64 -16.16 8.80
CA PHE A 362 12.59 -16.48 7.83
C PHE A 362 12.86 -15.85 6.45
N LEU A 363 13.33 -14.60 6.41
CA LEU A 363 13.74 -13.95 5.17
C LEU A 363 14.89 -14.70 4.50
N VAL A 364 15.95 -14.98 5.25
CA VAL A 364 17.15 -15.65 4.76
C VAL A 364 16.84 -17.07 4.26
N GLN A 365 15.96 -17.81 4.94
CA GLN A 365 15.45 -19.09 4.45
C GLN A 365 14.82 -18.93 3.05
N GLY A 366 14.01 -17.89 2.85
CA GLY A 366 13.46 -17.53 1.53
C GLY A 366 14.55 -17.15 0.52
N LEU A 367 15.52 -16.31 0.90
CA LEU A 367 16.63 -15.86 0.05
C LEU A 367 17.47 -17.04 -0.46
N LEU A 368 17.83 -17.98 0.42
CA LEU A 368 18.59 -19.17 0.06
C LEU A 368 17.76 -20.11 -0.83
N THR A 369 16.44 -20.21 -0.61
CA THR A 369 15.55 -20.98 -1.47
C THR A 369 15.52 -20.43 -2.90
N VAL A 370 15.30 -19.11 -3.07
CA VAL A 370 15.29 -18.49 -4.41
C VAL A 370 16.66 -18.50 -5.07
N ARG A 371 17.75 -18.40 -4.29
CA ARG A 371 19.12 -18.53 -4.79
C ARG A 371 19.35 -19.88 -5.48
N GLN A 372 18.85 -20.97 -4.88
CA GLN A 372 18.98 -22.31 -5.44
C GLN A 372 18.03 -22.53 -6.63
N TYR A 373 16.81 -21.99 -6.54
CA TYR A 373 15.78 -22.20 -7.55
C TYR A 373 16.04 -21.41 -8.86
N PHE A 374 16.50 -20.16 -8.74
CA PHE A 374 16.84 -19.29 -9.87
C PHE A 374 18.31 -19.47 -10.29
N ALA A 375 18.63 -20.66 -10.81
CA ALA A 375 19.98 -21.08 -11.20
C ALA A 375 20.31 -20.91 -12.69
N GLY A 376 19.39 -20.40 -13.51
CA GLY A 376 19.58 -20.21 -14.94
C GLY A 376 20.63 -19.16 -15.29
N ASP A 377 21.05 -19.16 -16.56
CA ASP A 377 22.03 -18.23 -17.10
C ASP A 377 21.40 -16.97 -17.73
N THR A 378 20.44 -16.38 -17.02
CA THR A 378 19.85 -15.08 -17.39
C THR A 378 20.44 -13.97 -16.52
N ALA A 379 20.39 -12.73 -17.01
CA ALA A 379 20.89 -11.57 -16.24
C ALA A 379 20.19 -11.45 -14.88
N ALA A 380 18.86 -11.61 -14.85
CA ALA A 380 18.08 -11.54 -13.62
C ALA A 380 18.44 -12.65 -12.63
N GLU A 381 18.52 -13.91 -13.08
CA GLU A 381 18.83 -15.03 -12.20
C GLU A 381 20.28 -14.97 -11.67
N ARG A 382 21.25 -14.52 -12.48
CA ARG A 382 22.63 -14.26 -12.01
C ARG A 382 22.65 -13.21 -10.89
N GLU A 383 21.91 -12.11 -11.06
CA GLU A 383 21.88 -11.03 -10.08
C GLU A 383 21.15 -11.45 -8.81
N ILE A 384 20.05 -12.22 -8.89
CA ILE A 384 19.39 -12.83 -7.73
C ILE A 384 20.40 -13.65 -6.93
N ARG A 385 21.14 -14.56 -7.57
CA ARG A 385 22.13 -15.39 -6.86
C ARG A 385 23.23 -14.58 -6.20
N LYS A 386 23.76 -13.57 -6.90
CA LYS A 386 24.79 -12.67 -6.36
C LYS A 386 24.27 -11.92 -5.12
N ARG A 387 23.15 -11.23 -5.25
CA ARG A 387 22.59 -10.38 -4.18
C ARG A 387 22.16 -11.19 -2.96
N THR A 388 21.46 -12.30 -3.16
CA THR A 388 21.09 -13.23 -2.06
C THR A 388 22.32 -13.77 -1.33
N THR A 389 23.41 -14.07 -2.04
CA THR A 389 24.66 -14.54 -1.43
C THR A 389 25.30 -13.46 -0.57
N THR A 390 25.37 -12.22 -1.07
CA THR A 390 25.86 -11.07 -0.31
C THR A 390 25.01 -10.83 0.94
N LEU A 391 23.68 -10.72 0.77
CA LEU A 391 22.73 -10.47 1.85
C LEU A 391 22.85 -11.51 2.97
N TRP A 392 22.94 -12.80 2.61
CA TRP A 392 23.13 -13.91 3.54
C TRP A 392 24.42 -13.79 4.35
N ARG A 393 25.56 -13.58 3.67
CA ARG A 393 26.88 -13.50 4.31
C ARG A 393 27.03 -12.29 5.23
N GLU A 394 26.32 -11.21 4.92
CA GLU A 394 26.43 -9.98 5.71
C GLU A 394 25.64 -10.03 7.02
N VAL A 395 24.82 -11.07 7.29
CA VAL A 395 24.15 -11.21 8.59
C VAL A 395 25.14 -11.67 9.64
N GLU A 396 25.43 -10.81 10.61
CA GLU A 396 26.32 -11.10 11.74
C GLU A 396 25.55 -11.88 12.82
N TRP A 397 25.33 -13.18 12.62
CA TRP A 397 24.54 -14.01 13.54
C TRP A 397 25.16 -14.07 14.95
N ASP A 398 26.48 -14.03 15.03
CA ASP A 398 27.27 -14.06 16.26
C ASP A 398 27.10 -12.81 17.12
N TRP A 399 26.79 -11.64 16.51
CA TRP A 399 26.42 -10.42 17.23
C TRP A 399 25.26 -10.64 18.19
N PHE A 400 24.32 -11.52 17.83
CA PHE A 400 23.13 -11.83 18.61
C PHE A 400 23.35 -12.88 19.70
N HIS A 401 24.56 -13.42 19.83
CA HIS A 401 24.87 -14.38 20.87
C HIS A 401 24.96 -13.72 22.25
N ASP A 402 24.22 -14.29 23.20
CA ASP A 402 24.36 -14.04 24.62
C ASP A 402 25.34 -15.09 25.22
N PRO A 403 26.60 -14.72 25.50
CA PRO A 403 27.62 -15.68 25.93
C PRO A 403 27.34 -16.26 27.32
N GLU A 404 26.63 -15.52 28.19
CA GLU A 404 26.29 -15.99 29.53
C GLU A 404 25.17 -17.04 29.47
N ALA A 405 24.13 -16.77 28.68
CA ALA A 405 23.00 -17.68 28.50
C ALA A 405 23.30 -18.82 27.53
N LYS A 406 24.33 -18.69 26.69
CA LYS A 406 24.63 -19.59 25.57
C LYS A 406 23.44 -19.72 24.61
N GLN A 407 22.77 -18.60 24.35
CA GLN A 407 21.56 -18.51 23.52
C GLN A 407 21.67 -17.32 22.57
N LEU A 408 20.96 -17.35 21.45
CA LEU A 408 20.77 -16.18 20.61
C LEU A 408 19.67 -15.28 21.19
N ARG A 409 19.81 -13.97 21.00
CA ARG A 409 18.78 -12.97 21.32
C ARG A 409 17.98 -12.63 20.09
N TRP A 410 16.67 -12.50 20.28
CA TRP A 410 15.72 -12.21 19.20
C TRP A 410 15.89 -10.79 18.66
N HIS A 411 16.06 -9.79 19.53
CA HIS A 411 16.03 -8.38 19.12
C HIS A 411 17.29 -7.63 19.52
N TRP A 412 17.68 -6.65 18.69
CA TRP A 412 18.68 -5.64 19.02
C TRP A 412 18.25 -4.27 18.50
N SER A 413 18.35 -3.22 19.31
CA SER A 413 18.01 -1.85 18.90
C SER A 413 19.24 -0.94 18.87
N PRO A 414 19.38 -0.08 17.84
CA PRO A 414 20.44 0.94 17.82
C PRO A 414 20.26 2.01 18.91
N LYS A 415 19.05 2.18 19.45
CA LYS A 415 18.74 3.17 20.49
C LYS A 415 18.67 2.56 21.88
N HIS A 416 18.30 1.28 21.97
CA HIS A 416 17.96 0.61 23.22
C HIS A 416 18.84 -0.62 23.51
N GLY A 417 19.76 -0.97 22.62
CA GLY A 417 20.59 -2.16 22.73
C GLY A 417 19.74 -3.41 22.91
N TRP A 418 20.07 -4.21 23.92
CA TRP A 418 19.39 -5.47 24.25
C TRP A 418 18.15 -5.29 25.14
N LYS A 419 17.51 -4.11 25.19
CA LYS A 419 16.43 -3.82 26.17
C LYS A 419 15.25 -4.81 26.11
N MET A 420 14.91 -5.33 24.93
CA MET A 420 13.89 -6.37 24.77
C MET A 420 14.29 -7.68 25.48
N ASN A 421 15.59 -7.99 25.49
CA ASN A 421 16.24 -9.11 26.17
C ASN A 421 15.53 -10.47 26.00
N HIS A 422 14.89 -10.69 24.86
CA HIS A 422 14.22 -11.94 24.57
C HIS A 422 15.23 -12.95 24.02
N ARG A 423 15.53 -13.99 24.81
CA ARG A 423 16.42 -15.09 24.43
C ARG A 423 15.64 -16.18 23.70
N LEU A 424 16.23 -16.70 22.64
CA LEU A 424 15.68 -17.79 21.84
C LEU A 424 16.07 -19.14 22.46
N GLY A 425 15.10 -19.99 22.75
CA GLY A 425 15.32 -21.36 23.24
C GLY A 425 14.78 -21.60 24.66
N GLY A 426 15.14 -22.75 25.24
CA GLY A 426 14.57 -23.24 26.50
C GLY A 426 13.26 -24.02 26.34
N HIS A 427 12.67 -24.01 25.13
CA HIS A 427 11.55 -24.83 24.69
C HIS A 427 11.50 -24.84 23.16
N PHE A 428 10.73 -25.75 22.57
CA PHE A 428 10.49 -25.80 21.13
C PHE A 428 9.51 -24.69 20.70
N ASN A 429 9.89 -23.93 19.67
CA ASN A 429 9.08 -22.87 19.06
C ASN A 429 9.51 -22.63 17.59
N GLU A 430 9.00 -21.59 16.95
CA GLU A 430 9.27 -21.21 15.56
C GLU A 430 10.72 -20.77 15.29
N GLY A 431 11.51 -20.52 16.33
CA GLY A 431 12.89 -20.03 16.24
C GLY A 431 13.93 -21.08 15.87
N LEU A 432 13.56 -22.32 15.57
CA LEU A 432 14.50 -23.39 15.20
C LEU A 432 15.38 -22.99 14.00
N ILE A 433 14.79 -22.37 12.97
CA ILE A 433 15.53 -22.00 11.76
C ILE A 433 16.61 -20.94 12.03
N VAL A 434 16.45 -20.13 13.07
CA VAL A 434 17.46 -19.14 13.49
C VAL A 434 18.77 -19.84 13.83
N TYR A 435 18.70 -20.88 14.65
CA TYR A 435 19.89 -21.63 15.06
C TYR A 435 20.52 -22.42 13.91
N LEU A 436 19.69 -22.99 13.01
CA LEU A 436 20.20 -23.69 11.83
C LEU A 436 20.95 -22.75 10.89
N LEU A 437 20.41 -21.55 10.66
CA LEU A 437 21.08 -20.55 9.82
C LEU A 437 22.32 -19.99 10.52
N ALA A 438 22.24 -19.61 11.80
CA ALA A 438 23.41 -19.16 12.53
C ALA A 438 24.57 -20.19 12.48
N GLY A 439 24.27 -21.49 12.66
CA GLY A 439 25.25 -22.57 12.54
C GLY A 439 25.75 -22.84 11.11
N ALA A 440 24.98 -22.45 10.09
CA ALA A 440 25.35 -22.58 8.68
C ALA A 440 26.05 -21.33 8.12
N SER A 441 26.14 -20.24 8.88
CA SER A 441 26.76 -19.00 8.43
C SER A 441 28.23 -19.23 8.03
N PRO A 442 28.66 -18.78 6.85
CA PRO A 442 30.05 -18.92 6.41
C PRO A 442 30.95 -17.77 6.89
N THR A 443 30.38 -16.77 7.55
CA THR A 443 31.00 -15.50 7.94
C THR A 443 30.49 -15.05 9.30
#